data_AF-A0AAW5UMC5-F1
#
_entry.id   AF-A0AAW5UMC5-F1
#
_cell.length_a   1.000
_cell.length_b   1.000
_cell.length_c   1.000
_cell.angle_alpha   90.00
_cell.angle_beta   90.00
_cell.angle_gamma   90.00
#
_symmetry.space_group_name_H-M   'P 1'
#
loop_
_entity.id
_entity.type
_entity.pdbx_description
1 polymer ?
#
loop_
_entity_poly.entity_id
_entity_poly.type
_entity_poly.pdbx_seq_one_letter_code
_entity_poly.pdbx_strand_id
1 'polypeptide(L)'
;MELIIKPFHSLPCRLEVFTINGKGADQDDFGDMHDHDAESAEPYACADMHFDPKPPTKEVLDEYNLTEGEYYNICNELECKLCVGSCGWCV
;
A
#
# COMPACT_ATOMS: atom_id res chain seq x y z
N MET A 1 -17.81 6.01 0.75
CA MET A 1 -16.92 5.05 1.42
C MET A 1 -16.34 5.67 2.69
N GLU A 2 -16.22 4.87 3.75
CA GLU A 2 -15.40 5.19 4.93
C GLU A 2 -14.02 4.54 4.74
N LEU A 3 -12.95 5.34 4.79
CA LEU A 3 -11.58 4.88 4.53
C LEU A 3 -10.63 5.40 5.62
N ILE A 4 -9.88 4.49 6.24
CA ILE A 4 -8.82 4.82 7.18
C ILE A 4 -7.55 4.13 6.70
N ILE A 5 -6.50 4.91 6.49
CA ILE A 5 -5.16 4.42 6.13
C ILE A 5 -4.15 5.07 7.06
N LYS A 6 -3.45 4.24 7.85
CA LYS A 6 -2.38 4.67 8.74
C LYS A 6 -1.17 3.76 8.54
N PRO A 7 -0.09 4.26 7.92
CA PRO A 7 1.19 3.57 7.89
C PRO A 7 1.76 3.38 9.29
N PHE A 8 2.55 2.32 9.48
CA PHE A 8 3.37 2.21 10.68
C PHE A 8 4.35 3.38 10.76
N HIS A 9 4.60 3.87 11.97
CA HIS A 9 5.60 4.91 12.18
C HIS A 9 7.01 4.42 11.76
N SER A 10 7.35 3.19 12.14
CA SER A 10 8.68 2.64 11.93
C SER A 10 8.84 1.74 10.70
N LEU A 11 7.76 1.53 9.96
CA LEU A 11 7.77 0.77 8.71
C LEU A 11 6.75 1.43 7.77
N PRO A 12 7.03 2.64 7.27
CA PRO A 12 6.04 3.45 6.55
C PRO A 12 5.59 2.84 5.20
N CYS A 13 6.29 1.81 4.71
CA CYS A 13 5.87 0.99 3.56
C CYS A 13 4.81 -0.08 3.91
N ARG A 14 4.38 -0.17 5.18
CA ARG A 14 3.33 -1.06 5.65
C ARG A 14 2.27 -0.31 6.44
N LEU A 15 1.05 -0.82 6.45
CA LEU A 15 -0.08 -0.23 7.16
C LEU A 15 -0.29 -0.83 8.56
N GLU A 16 -0.35 0.04 9.57
CA GLU A 16 -0.78 -0.30 10.94
C GLU A 16 -2.30 -0.44 11.01
N VAL A 17 -3.02 0.48 10.36
CA VAL A 17 -4.48 0.45 10.28
C VAL A 17 -4.87 0.69 8.85
N PHE A 18 -5.57 -0.27 8.27
CA PHE A 18 -6.22 -0.13 6.99
C PHE A 18 -7.64 -0.67 7.10
N THR A 19 -8.62 0.22 6.97
CA THR A 19 -10.03 -0.18 7.03
C THR A 19 -10.84 0.47 5.92
N ILE A 20 -11.67 -0.32 5.27
CA ILE A 20 -12.59 0.09 4.23
C ILE A 20 -14.00 -0.29 4.67
N ASN A 21 -14.89 0.71 4.77
CA ASN A 21 -16.27 0.53 5.22
C ASN A 21 -16.37 -0.25 6.55
N GLY A 22 -15.45 0.01 7.48
CA GLY A 22 -15.37 -0.65 8.79
C GLY A 22 -14.79 -2.06 8.81
N LYS A 23 -14.39 -2.62 7.65
CA LYS A 23 -13.69 -3.91 7.54
C LYS A 23 -12.18 -3.68 7.50
N GLY A 24 -11.42 -4.50 8.21
CA GLY A 24 -9.96 -4.52 8.06
C GLY A 24 -9.59 -4.99 6.65
N ALA A 25 -8.65 -4.32 6.03
CA ALA A 25 -8.18 -4.61 4.68
C ALA A 25 -6.66 -4.84 4.68
N ASP A 26 -6.17 -5.61 3.73
CA ASP A 26 -4.75 -5.78 3.48
C ASP A 26 -4.33 -4.92 2.28
N GLN A 27 -3.18 -4.26 2.37
CA GLN A 27 -2.63 -3.53 1.22
C GLN A 27 -2.31 -4.47 0.05
N ASP A 28 -1.97 -5.73 0.37
CA ASP A 28 -1.62 -6.75 -0.61
C ASP A 28 -2.84 -7.15 -1.47
N ASP A 29 -4.08 -6.78 -1.08
CA ASP A 29 -5.30 -6.93 -1.91
C ASP A 29 -5.38 -5.90 -3.06
N PHE A 30 -4.63 -4.81 -2.95
CA PHE A 30 -4.69 -3.65 -3.85
C PHE A 30 -3.45 -3.48 -4.73
N GLY A 31 -2.33 -4.09 -4.34
CA GLY A 31 -1.05 -3.96 -5.02
C GLY A 31 0.07 -4.57 -4.21
N ASP A 32 1.30 -4.41 -4.69
CA ASP A 32 2.49 -4.99 -4.09
C ASP A 32 3.51 -3.89 -3.75
N MET A 33 4.27 -4.07 -2.68
CA MET A 33 5.41 -3.21 -2.37
C MET A 33 6.67 -3.74 -3.07
N HIS A 34 7.37 -2.88 -3.80
CA HIS A 34 8.61 -3.25 -4.49
C HIS A 34 9.69 -2.18 -4.33
N ASP A 35 10.95 -2.62 -4.20
CA ASP A 35 12.11 -1.74 -4.31
C ASP A 35 12.53 -1.65 -5.78
N HIS A 36 12.20 -0.55 -6.43
CA HIS A 36 12.43 -0.36 -7.87
C HIS A 36 13.91 -0.14 -8.21
N ASP A 37 14.77 0.09 -7.21
CA ASP A 37 16.23 0.28 -7.39
C ASP A 37 17.04 -0.58 -6.40
N ALA A 38 16.57 -1.79 -6.11
CA ALA A 38 17.18 -2.69 -5.12
C ALA A 38 18.67 -2.98 -5.34
N GLU A 39 19.15 -2.90 -6.59
CA GLU A 39 20.56 -3.11 -6.94
C GLU A 39 21.48 -2.00 -6.39
N SER A 40 20.93 -0.79 -6.21
CA SER A 40 21.62 0.37 -5.66
C SER A 40 21.49 0.47 -4.14
N ALA A 41 20.69 -0.40 -3.51
CA ALA A 41 20.46 -0.39 -2.08
C ALA A 41 21.69 -0.85 -1.28
N GLU A 42 21.94 -0.19 -0.14
CA GLU A 42 22.89 -0.69 0.85
C GLU A 42 22.42 -2.02 1.45
N PRO A 43 23.31 -2.84 2.03
CA PRO A 43 22.90 -4.06 2.72
C PRO A 43 21.82 -3.79 3.78
N TYR A 44 20.70 -4.52 3.67
CA TYR A 44 19.52 -4.40 4.56
C TYR A 44 18.71 -3.10 4.41
N ALA A 45 18.98 -2.32 3.37
CA ALA A 45 18.24 -1.11 3.00
C ALA A 45 17.31 -1.36 1.80
N CYS A 46 16.49 -0.35 1.53
CA CYS A 46 15.79 -0.19 0.27
C CYS A 46 16.21 1.13 -0.39
N ALA A 47 16.31 1.14 -1.72
CA ALA A 47 16.74 2.32 -2.47
C ALA A 47 15.55 3.15 -2.99
N ASP A 48 14.49 2.50 -3.46
CA ASP A 48 13.33 3.16 -4.04
C ASP A 48 12.05 2.32 -3.83
N MET A 49 11.53 2.33 -2.59
CA MET A 49 10.30 1.61 -2.23
C MET A 49 9.05 2.30 -2.76
N HIS A 50 8.35 1.58 -3.64
CA HIS A 50 7.10 1.97 -4.26
C HIS A 50 5.99 0.95 -3.99
N PHE A 51 4.75 1.44 -4.02
CA PHE A 51 3.55 0.61 -4.07
C PHE A 51 3.04 0.55 -5.51
N ASP A 52 2.98 -0.66 -6.07
CA ASP A 52 2.50 -0.90 -7.42
C ASP A 52 1.08 -1.44 -7.39
N PRO A 53 0.07 -0.66 -7.83
CA PRO A 53 -1.31 -1.12 -7.80
C PRO A 53 -1.56 -2.23 -8.83
N LYS A 54 -2.41 -3.19 -8.46
CA LYS A 54 -2.88 -4.25 -9.36
C LYS A 54 -4.33 -4.02 -9.79
N PRO A 55 -4.80 -4.64 -10.88
CA PRO A 55 -6.19 -4.53 -11.30
C PRO A 55 -7.16 -5.11 -10.25
N PRO A 56 -8.37 -4.53 -10.09
CA PRO A 56 -9.37 -5.04 -9.17
C PRO A 56 -9.82 -6.45 -9.56
N THR A 57 -10.02 -7.30 -8.56
CA THR A 57 -10.72 -8.57 -8.72
C THR A 57 -12.14 -8.43 -8.20
N LYS A 58 -13.07 -9.22 -8.76
CA LYS A 58 -14.46 -9.23 -8.29
C LYS A 58 -14.56 -9.58 -6.80
N GLU A 59 -13.71 -10.49 -6.33
CA GLU A 59 -13.66 -10.91 -4.92
C GLU A 59 -13.36 -9.74 -3.99
N VAL A 60 -12.32 -8.95 -4.30
CA VAL A 60 -11.93 -7.78 -3.50
C VAL A 60 -13.01 -6.68 -3.53
N LEU A 61 -13.61 -6.44 -4.70
CA LEU A 61 -14.71 -5.48 -4.84
C LEU A 61 -15.92 -5.88 -3.99
N ASP A 62 -16.32 -7.15 -4.05
CA ASP A 62 -17.46 -7.70 -3.30
C ASP A 62 -17.15 -7.73 -1.78
N GLU A 63 -15.92 -8.10 -1.39
CA GLU A 63 -15.49 -8.19 0.00
C GLU A 63 -15.59 -6.84 0.71
N TYR A 64 -15.10 -5.77 0.09
CA TYR A 64 -15.09 -4.43 0.68
C TYR A 64 -16.29 -3.57 0.28
N ASN A 65 -17.19 -4.10 -0.56
CA ASN A 65 -18.35 -3.40 -1.13
C ASN A 65 -17.93 -2.09 -1.84
N LEU A 66 -17.04 -2.25 -2.82
CA LEU A 66 -16.43 -1.18 -3.60
C LEU A 66 -16.91 -1.19 -5.05
N THR A 67 -16.99 0.00 -5.62
CA THR A 67 -16.97 0.17 -7.08
C THR A 67 -15.52 0.14 -7.60
N GLU A 68 -15.33 -0.14 -8.89
CA GLU A 68 -13.99 -0.05 -9.52
C GLU A 68 -13.36 1.34 -9.34
N GLY A 69 -14.17 2.41 -9.45
CA GLY A 69 -13.69 3.78 -9.24
C GLY A 69 -13.20 4.02 -7.81
N GLU A 70 -13.90 3.50 -6.80
CA GLU A 70 -13.45 3.58 -5.40
C GLU A 70 -12.19 2.75 -5.17
N TYR A 71 -12.09 1.58 -5.79
CA TYR A 71 -10.88 0.75 -5.74
C TYR A 71 -9.66 1.52 -6.25
N TYR A 72 -9.74 2.12 -7.44
CA TYR A 72 -8.60 2.88 -7.99
C TYR A 72 -8.29 4.13 -7.17
N ASN A 73 -9.28 4.78 -6.56
CA ASN A 73 -9.04 5.87 -5.62
C ASN A 73 -8.27 5.40 -4.39
N ILE A 74 -8.58 4.21 -3.86
CA ILE A 74 -7.81 3.60 -2.76
C ILE A 74 -6.37 3.32 -3.21
N CYS A 75 -6.16 2.73 -4.39
CA CYS A 75 -4.83 2.48 -4.94
C CYS A 75 -3.99 3.77 -5.00
N ASN A 76 -4.56 4.88 -5.47
CA ASN A 76 -3.87 6.16 -5.53
C ASN A 76 -3.49 6.69 -4.12
N GLU A 77 -4.38 6.52 -3.13
CA GLU A 77 -4.11 6.90 -1.74
C GLU A 77 -3.02 6.01 -1.11
N LEU A 78 -3.02 4.71 -1.42
CA LEU A 78 -1.99 3.77 -0.98
C LEU A 78 -0.62 4.15 -1.58
N GLU A 79 -0.56 4.40 -2.88
CA GLU A 79 0.65 4.87 -3.56
C GLU A 79 1.19 6.16 -2.93
N CYS A 80 0.31 7.14 -2.66
CA CYS A 80 0.71 8.40 -2.03
C CYS A 80 1.22 8.24 -0.58
N LYS A 81 0.76 7.22 0.15
CA LYS A 81 1.08 7.03 1.58
C LYS A 81 2.23 6.06 1.82
N LEU A 82 2.41 5.08 0.93
CA LEU A 82 3.36 3.98 1.10
C LEU A 82 4.63 4.13 0.25
N CYS A 83 4.70 5.09 -0.68
CA CYS A 83 5.93 5.43 -1.39
C CYS A 83 6.90 6.14 -0.42
N VAL A 84 7.94 5.44 -0.01
CA VAL A 84 8.95 5.92 0.95
C VAL A 84 10.25 6.33 0.25
N GLY A 85 10.46 5.91 -1.01
CA GLY A 85 11.73 6.08 -1.72
C GLY A 85 12.83 5.28 -1.01
N SER A 86 13.97 5.90 -0.70
CA SER A 86 15.08 5.21 -0.02
C SER A 86 14.85 5.10 1.49
N CYS A 87 15.02 3.90 2.06
CA CYS A 87 15.11 3.71 3.50
C CYS A 87 16.29 2.81 3.87
N GLY A 88 17.15 3.28 4.77
CA GLY A 88 18.30 2.49 5.22
C GLY A 88 17.90 1.27 6.04
N TRP A 89 16.96 1.46 6.98
CA TRP A 89 16.60 0.50 8.01
C TRP A 89 15.11 0.55 8.41
N CYS A 90 14.32 1.39 7.73
CA CYS A 90 13.05 1.99 8.20
C CYS A 90 13.18 2.63 9.61
N VAL A 91 12.47 3.73 9.90
CA VAL A 91 12.84 4.63 11.03
C VAL A 91 12.42 4.19 12.43
#